data_AF-A0A7C6IGL2-F1
#
_entry.id   AF-A0A7C6IGL2-F1
#
_cell.length_a   1.000
_cell.length_b   1.000
_cell.length_c   1.000
_cell.angle_alpha   90.00
_cell.angle_beta   90.00
_cell.angle_gamma   90.00
#
_symmetry.space_group_name_H-M   'P 1'
#
loop_
_entity.id
_entity.type
_entity.pdbx_description
1 polymer ?
#
loop_
_entity_poly.entity_id
_entity_poly.type
_entity_poly.pdbx_seq_one_letter_code
_entity_poly.pdbx_strand_id
1 'polypeptide(L)'
;MTTESPVFRVATEADREVIRRLHALTELWPDGEGELSDEFMEDDVRYVDQWSPERDGALIVEIDGANERAYRSYLAVGFEFVAAIPETEAAGYRTMLYRF
;
A
#
# COMPACT_ATOMS: atom_id res chain seq x y z
N MET A 1 -0.36 -26.61 11.67
CA MET A 1 -0.47 -25.88 10.38
C MET A 1 0.89 -25.28 10.09
N THR A 2 1.56 -25.72 9.04
CA THR A 2 2.73 -25.02 8.50
C THR A 2 2.21 -23.71 7.91
N THR A 3 2.37 -22.61 8.65
CA THR A 3 2.22 -21.27 8.09
C THR A 3 3.41 -21.07 7.17
N GLU A 4 3.22 -21.36 5.88
CA GLU A 4 4.14 -20.87 4.87
C GLU A 4 4.21 -19.34 5.03
N SER A 5 5.43 -18.81 5.12
CA SER A 5 5.62 -17.37 5.24
C SER A 5 5.14 -16.72 3.93
N PRO A 6 4.44 -15.57 4.00
CA PRO A 6 4.03 -14.88 2.80
C PRO A 6 5.25 -14.52 1.94
N VAL A 7 5.17 -14.80 0.65
CA VAL A 7 6.19 -14.41 -0.32
C VAL A 7 5.72 -13.15 -1.02
N PHE A 8 6.54 -12.10 -0.97
CA PHE A 8 6.31 -10.86 -1.70
C PHE A 8 6.96 -10.96 -3.08
N ARG A 9 6.25 -10.51 -4.11
CA ARG A 9 6.80 -10.31 -5.46
C ARG A 9 6.30 -8.99 -6.01
N VAL A 10 7.03 -8.46 -6.97
CA VAL A 10 6.60 -7.30 -7.75
C VAL A 10 5.27 -7.65 -8.43
N ALA A 11 4.30 -6.75 -8.33
CA ALA A 11 3.09 -6.85 -9.12
C ALA A 11 3.43 -6.58 -10.59
N THR A 12 2.78 -7.30 -11.48
CA THR A 12 2.92 -7.18 -12.93
C THR A 12 1.61 -6.71 -13.53
N GLU A 13 1.60 -6.42 -14.82
CA GLU A 13 0.37 -6.09 -15.56
C GLU A 13 -0.74 -7.14 -15.36
N ALA A 14 -0.37 -8.42 -15.27
CA ALA A 14 -1.32 -9.51 -15.04
C ALA A 14 -2.06 -9.43 -13.69
N ASP A 15 -1.57 -8.61 -12.76
CA ASP A 15 -2.16 -8.43 -11.44
C ASP A 15 -3.15 -7.25 -11.39
N ARG A 16 -3.36 -6.50 -12.48
CA ARG A 16 -4.20 -5.29 -12.50
C ARG A 16 -5.63 -5.53 -12.02
N GLU A 17 -6.24 -6.65 -12.38
CA GLU A 17 -7.58 -7.00 -11.88
C GLU A 17 -7.61 -7.26 -10.37
N VAL A 18 -6.53 -7.86 -9.84
CA VAL A 18 -6.39 -8.07 -8.39
C VAL A 18 -6.20 -6.73 -7.69
N ILE A 19 -5.38 -5.84 -8.24
CA ILE A 19 -5.17 -4.48 -7.72
C ILE A 19 -6.50 -3.70 -7.72
N ARG A 20 -7.26 -3.74 -8.83
CA ARG A 20 -8.59 -3.13 -8.93
C ARG A 20 -9.53 -3.63 -7.84
N ARG A 21 -9.55 -4.95 -7.61
CA ARG A 21 -10.39 -5.56 -6.58
C ARG A 21 -9.97 -5.09 -5.18
N LEU A 22 -8.68 -5.01 -4.90
CA LEU A 22 -8.20 -4.52 -3.60
C LEU A 22 -8.58 -3.06 -3.39
N HIS A 23 -8.49 -2.22 -4.43
CA HIS A 23 -8.95 -0.83 -4.38
C HIS A 23 -10.47 -0.75 -4.10
N ALA A 24 -11.30 -1.53 -4.79
CA ALA A 24 -12.74 -1.58 -4.51
C ALA A 24 -13.05 -1.99 -3.07
N LEU A 25 -12.27 -2.93 -2.50
CA LEU A 25 -12.46 -3.38 -1.12
C LEU A 25 -12.13 -2.30 -0.09
N THR A 26 -11.31 -1.28 -0.41
CA THR A 26 -11.07 -0.17 0.52
C THR A 26 -12.29 0.73 0.65
N GLU A 27 -13.04 0.91 -0.44
CA GLU A 27 -14.30 1.68 -0.43
C GLU A 27 -15.42 0.90 0.28
N LEU A 28 -15.49 -0.42 0.05
CA LEU A 28 -16.54 -1.27 0.58
C LEU A 28 -16.26 -1.77 2.01
N TRP A 29 -15.19 -1.32 2.66
CA TRP A 29 -14.82 -1.78 3.99
C TRP A 29 -15.85 -1.33 5.06
N PRO A 30 -16.23 -2.18 6.04
CA PRO A 30 -15.68 -3.52 6.36
C PRO A 30 -16.40 -4.70 5.71
N ASP A 31 -17.59 -4.48 5.15
CA ASP A 31 -18.49 -5.57 4.76
C ASP A 31 -18.19 -6.13 3.36
N GLY A 32 -17.47 -5.37 2.53
CA GLY A 32 -17.07 -5.78 1.18
C GLY A 32 -18.21 -5.79 0.17
N GLU A 33 -19.37 -5.25 0.54
CA GLU A 33 -20.60 -5.24 -0.26
C GLU A 33 -21.14 -3.81 -0.37
N GLY A 34 -21.69 -3.46 -1.53
CA GLY A 34 -22.26 -2.13 -1.79
C GLY A 34 -22.04 -1.67 -3.23
N GLU A 35 -22.53 -0.46 -3.51
CA GLU A 35 -22.26 0.25 -4.76
C GLU A 35 -21.00 1.10 -4.59
N LEU A 36 -20.17 1.13 -5.63
CA LEU A 36 -19.01 2.01 -5.69
C LEU A 36 -19.47 3.43 -6.01
N SER A 37 -18.85 4.42 -5.37
CA SER A 37 -19.16 5.83 -5.56
C SER A 37 -18.70 6.34 -6.93
N ASP A 38 -19.25 7.48 -7.38
CA ASP A 38 -18.75 8.15 -8.59
C ASP A 38 -17.29 8.60 -8.42
N GLU A 39 -16.91 9.01 -7.21
CA GLU A 39 -15.53 9.37 -6.85
C GLU A 39 -14.58 8.16 -7.03
N PHE A 40 -15.02 6.97 -6.62
CA PHE A 40 -14.27 5.74 -6.86
C PHE A 40 -13.97 5.52 -8.35
N MET A 41 -14.91 5.84 -9.25
CA MET A 41 -14.67 5.66 -10.69
C MET A 41 -13.59 6.59 -11.23
N GLU A 42 -13.49 7.82 -10.71
CA GLU A 42 -12.39 8.74 -11.05
C GLU A 42 -11.06 8.26 -10.47
N ASP A 43 -11.10 7.76 -9.23
CA ASP A 43 -9.94 7.23 -8.53
C ASP A 43 -9.43 5.90 -9.13
N ASP A 44 -10.30 5.04 -9.66
CA ASP A 44 -9.90 3.79 -10.33
C ASP A 44 -9.01 4.09 -11.55
N VAL A 45 -9.30 5.16 -12.29
CA VAL A 45 -8.44 5.60 -13.40
C VAL A 45 -7.06 6.03 -12.86
N ARG A 46 -7.04 6.80 -11.78
CA ARG A 46 -5.81 7.36 -11.20
C ARG A 46 -4.93 6.29 -10.56
N TYR A 47 -5.52 5.43 -9.75
CA TYR A 47 -4.79 4.47 -8.92
C TYR A 47 -4.60 3.12 -9.60
N VAL A 48 -5.50 2.75 -10.52
CA VAL A 48 -5.46 1.44 -11.16
C VAL A 48 -5.12 1.58 -12.64
N ASP A 49 -5.87 2.32 -13.47
CA ASP A 49 -5.57 2.34 -14.92
C ASP A 49 -4.22 2.96 -15.25
N GLN A 50 -3.86 4.03 -14.55
CA GLN A 50 -2.59 4.71 -14.77
C GLN A 50 -1.41 4.01 -14.10
N TRP A 51 -1.64 3.02 -13.24
CA TRP A 51 -0.58 2.24 -12.59
C TRP A 51 0.28 1.50 -13.62
N SER A 52 1.59 1.55 -13.43
CA SER A 52 2.59 0.80 -14.21
C SER A 52 3.47 -0.03 -13.28
N PRO A 53 3.72 -1.31 -13.58
CA PRO A 53 4.64 -2.13 -12.79
C PRO A 53 6.08 -1.61 -12.80
N GLU A 54 6.48 -0.86 -13.82
CA GLU A 54 7.81 -0.24 -13.95
C GLU A 54 7.95 1.08 -13.19
N ARG A 55 6.82 1.77 -12.89
CA ARG A 55 6.82 3.10 -12.27
C ARG A 55 6.27 3.11 -10.85
N ASP A 56 5.24 2.30 -10.59
CA ASP A 56 4.30 2.47 -9.48
C ASP A 56 4.25 1.25 -8.53
N GLY A 57 5.35 0.49 -8.45
CA GLY A 57 5.49 -0.64 -7.51
C GLY A 57 6.15 -0.22 -6.19
N ALA A 58 5.39 -0.25 -5.08
CA ALA A 58 5.97 -0.13 -3.76
C ALA A 58 5.13 -0.77 -2.65
N LEU A 59 5.79 -1.16 -1.56
CA LEU A 59 5.12 -1.43 -0.29
C LEU A 59 5.21 -0.19 0.60
N ILE A 60 4.08 0.29 1.09
CA ILE A 60 4.02 1.36 2.09
C ILE A 60 3.73 0.71 3.44
N VAL A 61 4.52 1.06 4.45
CA VAL A 61 4.27 0.69 5.84
C VAL A 61 4.25 1.96 6.67
N GLU A 62 3.19 2.14 7.44
CA GLU A 62 3.13 3.16 8.49
C GLU A 62 3.50 2.52 9.82
N ILE A 63 4.46 3.12 10.50
CA ILE A 63 4.91 2.67 11.82
C ILE A 63 4.74 3.80 12.82
N ASP A 64 4.41 3.45 14.07
CA ASP A 64 4.49 4.41 15.17
C ASP A 64 5.88 5.05 15.19
N GLY A 65 5.94 6.38 15.20
CA GLY A 65 7.18 7.15 15.16
C GLY A 65 8.09 6.95 16.38
N ALA A 66 7.58 6.38 17.47
CA ALA A 66 8.38 5.96 18.62
C ALA A 66 8.93 4.53 18.50
N ASN A 67 8.44 3.73 17.53
CA ASN A 67 8.84 2.34 17.35
C ASN A 67 10.15 2.19 16.55
N GLU A 68 11.26 2.53 17.21
CA GLU A 68 12.61 2.45 16.65
C GLU A 68 13.00 1.04 16.20
N ARG A 69 12.43 0.00 16.81
CA ARG A 69 12.67 -1.39 16.39
C ARG A 69 12.11 -1.63 15.00
N ALA A 70 10.85 -1.28 14.77
CA ALA A 70 10.20 -1.45 13.48
C ALA A 70 10.93 -0.62 12.40
N TYR A 71 11.25 0.64 12.72
CA TYR A 71 12.00 1.52 11.83
C TYR A 71 13.31 0.90 11.34
N ARG A 72 14.16 0.43 12.27
CA ARG A 72 15.44 -0.21 11.93
C ARG A 72 15.27 -1.52 11.18
N SER A 73 14.26 -2.32 11.53
CA SER A 73 13.97 -3.57 10.82
C SER A 73 13.56 -3.33 9.37
N TYR A 74 12.72 -2.32 9.10
CA TYR A 74 12.31 -1.98 7.75
C TYR A 74 13.46 -1.37 6.93
N LEU A 75 14.28 -0.50 7.51
CA LEU A 75 15.52 -0.04 6.87
C LEU A 75 16.44 -1.21 6.47
N ALA A 76 16.61 -2.20 7.36
CA ALA A 76 17.50 -3.33 7.12
C ALA A 76 17.05 -4.24 5.97
N VAL A 77 15.75 -4.24 5.64
CA VAL A 77 15.21 -5.00 4.50
C VAL A 77 14.94 -4.12 3.28
N GLY A 78 15.45 -2.88 3.27
CA GLY A 78 15.49 -2.01 2.09
C GLY A 78 14.34 -1.00 1.95
N PHE A 79 13.51 -0.80 2.99
CA PHE A 79 12.56 0.31 2.98
C PHE A 79 13.30 1.63 3.19
N GLU A 80 12.83 2.67 2.53
CA GLU A 80 13.30 4.05 2.66
C GLU A 80 12.28 4.87 3.44
N PHE A 81 12.75 5.83 4.23
CA PHE A 81 11.85 6.81 4.83
C PHE A 81 11.37 7.77 3.77
N VAL A 82 10.05 7.89 3.60
CA VAL A 82 9.46 8.95 2.78
C VAL A 82 9.12 10.08 3.73
N ALA A 83 9.48 11.30 3.35
CA ALA A 83 9.14 12.50 4.13
C ALA A 83 7.69 12.39 4.62
N ALA A 84 7.51 12.67 5.92
CA ALA A 84 6.25 12.43 6.59
C ALA A 84 5.12 13.08 5.78
N ILE A 85 4.14 12.28 5.41
CA ILE A 85 2.93 12.80 4.80
C ILE A 85 2.32 13.71 5.88
N PRO A 86 1.91 14.96 5.58
CA PRO A 86 1.49 15.90 6.62
C PRO A 86 0.41 15.34 7.56
N GLU A 87 -0.49 14.50 7.04
CA GLU A 87 -1.49 13.80 7.85
C GLU A 87 -0.88 12.76 8.81
N THR A 88 0.19 12.04 8.43
CA THR A 88 0.82 11.01 9.26
C THR A 88 1.76 11.60 10.31
N GLU A 89 2.42 12.72 10.00
CA GLU A 89 3.29 13.45 10.93
C GLU A 89 2.48 14.00 12.12
N ALA A 90 1.30 14.56 11.84
CA ALA A 90 0.37 15.04 12.88
C ALA A 90 -0.13 13.91 13.80
N ALA A 91 -0.18 12.68 13.29
CA ALA A 91 -0.60 11.50 14.02
C ALA A 91 0.56 10.74 14.70
N GLY A 92 1.81 11.21 14.55
CA GLY A 92 2.98 10.61 15.18
C GLY A 92 3.50 9.35 14.48
N TYR A 93 3.12 9.09 13.23
CA TYR A 93 3.58 7.94 12.45
C TYR A 93 4.75 8.32 11.52
N ARG A 94 5.59 7.33 11.17
CA ARG A 94 6.58 7.42 10.08
C ARG A 94 6.10 6.55 8.92
N THR A 95 6.16 7.10 7.71
CA THR A 95 5.86 6.36 6.49
C THR A 95 7.16 5.81 5.88
N MET A 96 7.19 4.50 5.68
CA MET A 96 8.32 3.77 5.09
C MET A 96 7.89 3.17 3.74
N LEU A 97 8.75 3.25 2.74
CA LEU A 97 8.47 2.81 1.37
C LEU A 97 9.55 1.85 0.87
N TYR A 98 9.14 0.67 0.43
CA TYR A 98 10.02 -0.26 -0.29
C TYR A 98 9.67 -0.22 -1.77
N ARG A 99 10.61 0.20 -2.62
CA ARG A 99 10.47 0.14 -4.08
C ARG A 99 11.12 -1.13 -4.61
N PHE A 100 10.52 -1.73 -5.63
CA PHE A 100 11.05 -2.94 -6.28
C PHE A 100 11.93 -2.62 -7.48
#